data_AF-A0A7W5J800-F1
#
_entry.id   AF-A0A7W5J800-F1
#
_cell.length_a   1.000
_cell.length_b   1.000
_cell.length_c   1.000
_cell.angle_alpha   90.00
_cell.angle_beta   90.00
_cell.angle_gamma   90.00
#
_symmetry.space_group_name_H-M   'P 1'
#
loop_
_entity.id
_entity.type
_entity.pdbx_description
1 polymer ?
#
loop_
_entity_poly.entity_id
_entity_poly.type
_entity_poly.pdbx_seq_one_letter_code
_entity_poly.pdbx_strand_id
1 'polypeptide(L)'
;MHREDSRVSGWPRVGLGALVAGMADLVFAMGFWWISHGVPPMRILQSIAAGWYGEASFAGGVQTAGVGAVSHFAIMFLFVAAYRQMATRVTLLRQRPFAMGAVYGLFLYLLMNFVVLPLSAAGMASFKDAGWVAASIAMHALIGVLCARYALAPGAPGDAGLAHGRA
;
A
#
# COMPACT_ATOMS: atom_id res chain seq x y z
N MET A 1 4.05 39.84 5.97
CA MET A 1 5.34 39.18 6.27
C MET A 1 5.02 37.83 6.90
N HIS A 2 5.28 36.76 6.14
CA HIS A 2 5.01 35.32 6.34
C HIS A 2 3.78 34.86 7.15
N ARG A 3 2.72 34.50 6.42
CA ARG A 3 1.72 33.52 6.87
C ARG A 3 1.66 32.39 5.84
N GLU A 4 2.82 31.80 5.57
CA GLU A 4 2.95 30.54 4.85
C GLU A 4 3.21 29.44 5.88
N ASP A 5 2.63 28.27 5.60
CA ASP A 5 2.90 26.98 6.21
C ASP A 5 2.42 26.69 7.63
N SER A 6 1.13 26.35 7.73
CA SER A 6 0.74 25.04 8.29
C SER A 6 -0.70 24.67 7.91
N ARG A 7 -0.99 24.72 6.61
CA ARG A 7 -1.88 23.69 6.06
C ARG A 7 -1.10 22.39 6.24
N VAL A 8 -1.29 21.69 7.36
CA VAL A 8 -0.73 20.35 7.52
C VAL A 8 -1.39 19.53 6.42
N SER A 9 -0.70 19.45 5.29
CA SER A 9 -1.26 18.93 4.06
C SER A 9 -1.67 17.48 4.32
N GLY A 10 -2.66 16.94 3.63
CA GLY A 10 -2.99 15.51 3.82
C GLY A 10 -1.83 14.55 3.46
N TRP A 11 -0.72 15.07 2.91
CA TRP A 11 0.38 14.29 2.35
C TRP A 11 1.28 13.55 3.36
N PRO A 12 1.63 14.10 4.55
CA PRO A 12 2.33 13.33 5.57
C PRO A 12 1.52 12.13 6.06
N ARG A 13 0.18 12.22 6.04
CA ARG A 13 -0.70 11.09 6.39
C ARG A 13 -0.76 10.04 5.30
N VAL A 14 -0.72 10.44 4.03
CA VAL A 14 -0.56 9.51 2.89
C VAL A 14 0.77 8.77 3.03
N GLY A 15 1.86 9.49 3.35
CA GLY A 15 3.16 8.89 3.63
C GLY A 15 3.12 7.91 4.81
N LEU A 16 2.51 8.30 5.93
CA LEU A 16 2.35 7.40 7.08
C LEU A 16 1.51 6.16 6.75
N GLY A 17 0.41 6.33 6.02
CA GLY A 17 -0.43 5.22 5.56
C GLY A 17 0.35 4.25 4.67
N ALA A 18 1.17 4.77 3.76
CA ALA A 18 2.04 3.99 2.90
C ALA A 18 3.09 3.20 3.68
N LEU A 19 3.70 3.82 4.71
CA LEU A 19 4.66 3.16 5.59
C LEU A 19 3.99 2.04 6.40
N VAL A 20 2.85 2.32 7.04
CA VAL A 20 2.13 1.33 7.86
C VAL A 20 1.63 0.16 7.01
N ALA A 21 0.96 0.45 5.89
CA ALA A 21 0.46 -0.58 4.99
C ALA A 21 1.61 -1.37 4.35
N GLY A 22 2.66 -0.69 3.90
CA GLY A 22 3.83 -1.33 3.27
C GLY A 22 4.61 -2.22 4.22
N MET A 23 4.80 -1.79 5.47
CA MET A 23 5.43 -2.62 6.50
C MET A 23 4.58 -3.85 6.84
N ALA A 24 3.26 -3.67 7.02
CA ALA A 24 2.37 -4.78 7.30
C ALA A 24 2.37 -5.81 6.17
N ASP A 25 2.36 -5.35 4.91
CA ASP A 25 2.42 -6.23 3.73
C ASP A 25 3.76 -6.96 3.60
N LEU A 26 4.90 -6.26 3.81
CA LEU A 26 6.22 -6.89 3.78
C LEU A 26 6.38 -7.94 4.87
N VAL A 27 5.99 -7.63 6.10
CA VAL A 27 6.07 -8.59 7.22
C VAL A 27 5.18 -9.81 6.95
N PHE A 28 3.98 -9.59 6.42
CA PHE A 28 3.08 -10.67 6.01
C PHE A 28 3.71 -11.54 4.92
N ALA A 29 4.19 -10.96 3.83
CA ALA A 29 4.78 -11.69 2.71
C ALA A 29 6.06 -12.44 3.12
N MET A 30 6.98 -11.78 3.83
CA MET A 30 8.20 -12.39 4.35
C MET A 30 7.88 -13.53 5.32
N GLY A 31 6.96 -13.32 6.25
CA GLY A 31 6.56 -14.33 7.24
C GLY A 31 5.92 -15.55 6.59
N PHE A 32 4.96 -15.34 5.67
CA PHE A 32 4.28 -16.43 4.98
C PHE A 32 5.27 -17.30 4.18
N TRP A 33 6.13 -16.68 3.38
CA TRP A 33 7.07 -17.39 2.53
C TRP A 33 8.24 -18.03 3.29
N TRP A 34 8.68 -17.39 4.37
CA TRP A 34 9.68 -17.97 5.26
C TRP A 34 9.14 -19.23 5.96
N ILE A 35 7.94 -19.14 6.56
CA ILE A 35 7.35 -20.25 7.33
C ILE A 35 6.89 -21.38 6.41
N SER A 36 6.25 -21.07 5.29
CA SER A 36 5.60 -22.07 4.45
C SER A 36 6.56 -22.74 3.45
N HIS A 37 7.60 -22.04 3.01
CA HIS A 37 8.48 -22.48 1.91
C HIS A 37 9.97 -22.31 2.20
N GLY A 38 10.36 -21.80 3.38
CA GLY A 38 11.77 -21.59 3.74
C GLY A 38 12.48 -20.52 2.90
N VAL A 39 11.73 -19.63 2.23
CA VAL A 39 12.30 -18.62 1.34
C VAL A 39 12.84 -17.45 2.16
N PRO A 40 14.10 -17.02 1.97
CA PRO A 40 14.67 -15.93 2.75
C PRO A 40 13.99 -14.58 2.45
N PRO A 41 13.84 -13.67 3.43
CA PRO A 41 13.17 -12.37 3.24
C PRO A 41 13.84 -11.51 2.16
N MET A 42 15.17 -11.66 2.02
CA MET A 42 15.96 -11.02 0.97
C MET A 42 15.43 -11.36 -0.42
N ARG A 43 15.04 -12.61 -0.67
CA ARG A 43 14.50 -13.03 -1.97
C ARG A 43 13.16 -12.40 -2.29
N ILE A 44 12.34 -12.10 -1.28
CA ILE A 44 11.06 -11.39 -1.46
C ILE A 44 11.31 -9.95 -1.91
N LEU A 45 12.29 -9.27 -1.32
CA LEU A 45 12.66 -7.92 -1.77
C LEU A 45 13.29 -7.96 -3.17
N GLN A 46 14.14 -8.94 -3.45
CA GLN A 46 14.73 -9.11 -4.77
C GLN A 46 13.68 -9.44 -5.84
N SER A 47 12.62 -10.20 -5.52
CA SER A 47 11.53 -10.47 -6.46
C SER A 47 10.76 -9.20 -6.81
N ILE A 48 10.64 -8.25 -5.90
CA ILE A 48 10.07 -6.93 -6.22
C ILE A 48 11.03 -6.16 -7.14
N ALA A 49 12.34 -6.23 -6.87
CA ALA A 49 13.36 -5.62 -7.72
C ALA A 49 13.52 -6.28 -9.10
N ALA A 50 13.00 -7.49 -9.29
CA ALA A 50 12.97 -8.16 -10.58
C ALA A 50 12.20 -7.37 -11.64
N GLY A 51 11.27 -6.49 -11.24
CA GLY A 51 10.61 -5.59 -12.19
C GLY A 51 11.54 -4.58 -12.87
N TRP A 52 12.71 -4.31 -12.28
CA TRP A 52 13.73 -3.44 -12.85
C TRP A 52 14.86 -4.21 -13.51
N TYR A 53 15.31 -5.30 -12.87
CA TYR A 53 16.53 -6.02 -13.24
C TYR A 53 16.29 -7.41 -13.83
N GLY A 54 15.04 -7.86 -13.92
CA GLY A 54 14.70 -9.24 -14.27
C GLY A 54 15.35 -10.24 -13.31
N GLU A 55 15.79 -11.39 -13.84
CA GLU A 55 16.45 -12.43 -13.04
C GLU A 55 17.77 -11.98 -12.39
N ALA A 56 18.45 -10.95 -12.95
CA ALA A 56 19.67 -10.42 -12.35
C ALA A 56 19.43 -9.80 -10.95
N SER A 57 18.18 -9.49 -10.61
CA SER A 57 17.80 -9.05 -9.26
C SER A 57 18.24 -10.03 -8.16
N PHE A 58 18.23 -11.33 -8.43
CA PHE A 58 18.55 -12.37 -7.45
C PHE A 58 20.06 -12.52 -7.20
N ALA A 59 20.90 -12.05 -8.13
CA ALA A 59 22.36 -12.06 -7.97
C ALA A 59 22.91 -10.81 -7.25
N GLY A 60 22.15 -9.70 -7.24
CA GLY A 60 22.63 -8.41 -6.72
C GLY A 60 22.60 -8.23 -5.21
N GLY A 61 22.25 -9.27 -4.44
CA GLY A 61 22.33 -9.27 -2.98
C GLY A 61 21.53 -8.14 -2.30
N VAL A 62 22.16 -7.45 -1.34
CA VAL A 62 21.54 -6.38 -0.54
C VAL A 62 21.14 -5.18 -1.40
N GLN A 63 21.90 -4.88 -2.46
CA GLN A 63 21.65 -3.72 -3.31
C GLN A 63 20.28 -3.85 -4.02
N THR A 64 20.02 -4.99 -4.65
CA THR A 64 18.76 -5.24 -5.33
C THR A 64 17.60 -5.36 -4.35
N ALA A 65 17.83 -5.93 -3.16
CA ALA A 65 16.82 -5.93 -2.10
C ALA A 65 16.46 -4.51 -1.63
N GLY A 66 17.42 -3.60 -1.54
CA GLY A 66 17.17 -2.19 -1.24
C GLY A 66 16.28 -1.52 -2.30
N VAL A 67 16.55 -1.77 -3.58
CA VAL A 67 15.70 -1.29 -4.68
C VAL A 67 14.29 -1.86 -4.59
N GLY A 68 14.16 -3.14 -4.24
CA GLY A 68 12.88 -3.79 -3.99
C GLY A 68 12.08 -3.11 -2.87
N ALA A 69 12.73 -2.84 -1.73
CA ALA A 69 12.10 -2.17 -0.60
C ALA A 69 11.62 -0.76 -0.96
N VAL A 70 12.46 0.04 -1.63
CA VAL A 70 12.09 1.39 -2.07
C VAL A 70 10.92 1.34 -3.05
N SER A 71 10.98 0.42 -4.02
CA SER A 71 9.90 0.22 -5.00
C SER A 71 8.59 -0.17 -4.32
N HIS A 72 8.64 -1.05 -3.33
CA HIS A 72 7.47 -1.46 -2.54
C HIS A 72 6.78 -0.29 -1.85
N PHE A 73 7.55 0.53 -1.13
CA PHE A 73 6.99 1.71 -0.45
C PHE A 73 6.49 2.77 -1.44
N ALA A 74 7.15 2.91 -2.59
CA ALA A 74 6.67 3.79 -3.66
C ALA A 74 5.30 3.31 -4.20
N ILE A 75 5.14 2.02 -4.46
CA ILE A 75 3.86 1.43 -4.89
C ILE A 75 2.78 1.64 -3.82
N MET A 76 3.09 1.41 -2.53
CA MET A 76 2.14 1.68 -1.45
C MET A 76 1.73 3.14 -1.36
N PHE A 77 2.69 4.06 -1.54
CA PHE A 77 2.39 5.48 -1.57
C PHE A 77 1.42 5.81 -2.71
N LEU A 78 1.64 5.25 -3.90
CA LEU A 78 0.74 5.41 -5.04
C LEU A 78 -0.67 4.88 -4.76
N PHE A 79 -0.82 3.75 -4.05
CA PHE A 79 -2.15 3.23 -3.70
C PHE A 79 -2.90 4.16 -2.74
N VAL A 80 -2.25 4.61 -1.68
CA VAL A 80 -2.90 5.53 -0.71
C VAL A 80 -3.23 6.86 -1.39
N ALA A 81 -2.32 7.38 -2.22
CA ALA A 81 -2.55 8.61 -2.99
C ALA A 81 -3.68 8.46 -4.02
N ALA A 82 -3.74 7.33 -4.73
CA ALA A 82 -4.80 7.02 -5.69
C ALA A 82 -6.17 6.93 -5.03
N TYR A 83 -6.27 6.27 -3.85
CA TYR A 83 -7.52 6.26 -3.08
C TYR A 83 -7.96 7.68 -2.73
N ARG A 84 -7.04 8.51 -2.23
CA ARG A 84 -7.32 9.92 -1.89
C ARG A 84 -7.84 10.69 -3.11
N GLN A 85 -7.21 10.51 -4.27
CA GLN A 85 -7.61 11.15 -5.51
C GLN A 85 -8.99 10.68 -5.99
N MET A 86 -9.25 9.37 -5.99
CA MET A 86 -10.56 8.82 -6.35
C MET A 86 -11.68 9.31 -5.42
N ALA A 87 -11.38 9.44 -4.12
CA ALA A 87 -12.35 9.95 -3.16
C ALA A 87 -12.74 11.43 -3.40
N THR A 88 -11.94 12.21 -4.14
CA THR A 88 -12.37 13.57 -4.57
C THR A 88 -13.44 13.55 -5.65
N ARG A 89 -13.51 12.47 -6.44
CA ARG A 89 -14.43 12.33 -7.57
C ARG A 89 -15.66 11.48 -7.24
N VAL A 90 -15.51 10.51 -6.33
CA VAL A 90 -16.55 9.54 -6.00
C VAL A 90 -16.96 9.68 -4.54
N THR A 91 -18.13 10.29 -4.31
CA THR A 91 -18.66 10.55 -2.96
C THR A 91 -18.87 9.27 -2.15
N LEU A 92 -19.17 8.14 -2.79
CA LEU A 92 -19.39 6.85 -2.13
C LEU A 92 -18.16 6.36 -1.34
N LEU A 93 -16.93 6.64 -1.83
CA LEU A 93 -15.68 6.30 -1.14
C LEU A 93 -15.52 7.07 0.18
N ARG A 94 -16.16 8.23 0.31
CA ARG A 94 -16.14 9.05 1.52
C ARG A 94 -17.26 8.67 2.49
N GLN A 95 -18.41 8.23 1.97
CA GLN A 95 -19.57 7.84 2.79
C GLN A 95 -19.39 6.47 3.46
N ARG A 96 -18.72 5.53 2.79
CA ARG A 96 -18.50 4.16 3.32
C ARG A 96 -17.02 3.76 3.21
N PRO A 97 -16.11 4.42 3.95
CA PRO A 97 -14.67 4.28 3.77
C PRO A 97 -14.17 2.84 4.01
N PHE A 98 -14.74 2.11 4.96
CA PHE A 98 -14.32 0.73 5.24
C PHE A 98 -14.76 -0.25 4.16
N ALA A 99 -16.04 -0.22 3.77
CA ALA A 99 -16.56 -1.12 2.75
C ALA A 99 -15.95 -0.83 1.36
N MET A 100 -15.87 0.45 0.98
CA MET A 100 -15.25 0.85 -0.29
C MET A 100 -13.72 0.66 -0.25
N GLY A 101 -13.10 0.79 0.92
CA GLY A 101 -11.70 0.43 1.14
C GLY A 101 -11.45 -1.05 0.89
N ALA A 102 -12.29 -1.96 1.40
CA ALA A 102 -12.16 -3.39 1.14
C ALA A 102 -12.34 -3.73 -0.35
N VAL A 103 -13.35 -3.15 -1.01
CA VAL A 103 -13.56 -3.30 -2.46
C VAL A 103 -12.36 -2.78 -3.26
N TYR A 104 -11.83 -1.62 -2.87
CA TYR A 104 -10.62 -1.05 -3.46
C TYR A 104 -9.41 -1.98 -3.26
N GLY A 105 -9.26 -2.55 -2.07
CA GLY A 105 -8.24 -3.55 -1.77
C GLY A 105 -8.33 -4.78 -2.68
N LEU A 106 -9.55 -5.30 -2.90
CA LEU A 106 -9.76 -6.41 -3.82
C LEU A 106 -9.39 -6.03 -5.26
N PHE A 107 -9.71 -4.81 -5.70
CA PHE A 107 -9.27 -4.31 -7.00
C PHE A 107 -7.73 -4.23 -7.09
N LEU A 108 -7.06 -3.76 -6.04
CA LEU A 108 -5.60 -3.75 -5.98
C LEU A 108 -5.00 -5.15 -6.05
N TYR A 109 -5.61 -6.13 -5.38
CA TYR A 109 -5.19 -7.53 -5.49
C TYR A 109 -5.22 -8.00 -6.95
N LEU A 110 -6.31 -7.74 -7.67
CA LEU A 110 -6.41 -8.07 -9.10
C LEU A 110 -5.33 -7.33 -9.92
N LEU A 111 -5.14 -6.03 -9.66
CA LEU A 111 -4.12 -5.23 -10.35
C LEU A 111 -2.71 -5.80 -10.12
N MET A 112 -2.37 -6.21 -8.89
CA MET A 112 -1.08 -6.81 -8.58
C MET A 112 -0.90 -8.13 -9.31
N ASN A 113 -1.90 -9.01 -9.27
CA ASN A 113 -1.80 -10.34 -9.85
C ASN A 113 -1.81 -10.36 -11.38
N PHE A 114 -2.58 -9.47 -12.01
CA PHE A 114 -2.81 -9.50 -13.47
C PHE A 114 -2.07 -8.43 -14.26
N VAL A 115 -1.49 -7.42 -13.60
CA VAL A 115 -0.75 -6.35 -14.30
C VAL A 115 0.66 -6.24 -13.77
N VAL A 116 0.84 -6.04 -12.47
CA VAL A 116 2.18 -5.76 -11.91
C VAL A 116 3.07 -7.00 -11.88
N LEU A 117 2.59 -8.15 -11.41
CA LEU A 117 3.39 -9.37 -11.39
C LEU A 117 3.80 -9.85 -12.79
N PRO A 118 2.92 -9.86 -13.81
CA PRO A 118 3.33 -10.16 -15.19
C PRO A 118 4.36 -9.17 -15.74
N LEU A 119 4.20 -7.87 -15.49
CA LEU A 119 5.14 -6.85 -15.96
C LEU A 119 6.48 -6.89 -15.22
N SER A 120 6.49 -7.30 -13.96
CA SER A 120 7.71 -7.34 -13.13
C SER A 120 8.57 -8.58 -13.35
N ALA A 121 8.20 -9.49 -14.27
CA ALA A 121 8.92 -10.74 -14.52
C ALA A 121 9.17 -11.61 -13.27
N ALA A 122 8.47 -11.34 -12.15
CA ALA A 122 8.66 -11.99 -10.85
C ALA A 122 7.98 -13.38 -10.79
N GLY A 123 7.33 -13.80 -11.88
CA GLY A 123 6.49 -14.98 -11.93
C GLY A 123 5.03 -14.68 -11.57
N MET A 124 4.09 -15.42 -12.17
CA MET A 124 2.67 -15.30 -11.82
C MET A 124 2.45 -15.77 -10.38
N ALA A 125 1.52 -15.15 -9.66
CA ALA A 125 1.05 -15.73 -8.41
C ALA A 125 0.58 -17.16 -8.65
N SER A 126 1.16 -18.12 -7.93
CA SER A 126 0.72 -19.50 -7.99
C SER A 126 -0.62 -19.59 -7.26
N PHE A 127 -1.72 -19.52 -8.02
CA PHE A 127 -3.08 -19.74 -7.51
C PHE A 127 -3.32 -21.19 -7.01
N LYS A 128 -2.29 -22.03 -7.04
CA LYS A 128 -2.34 -23.42 -6.55
C LYS A 128 -2.36 -23.47 -5.01
N ASP A 129 -1.80 -22.47 -4.35
CA ASP A 129 -1.84 -22.37 -2.89
C ASP A 129 -3.06 -21.55 -2.45
N ALA A 130 -4.16 -22.24 -2.17
CA ALA A 130 -5.40 -21.62 -1.71
C ALA A 130 -5.21 -20.84 -0.39
N GLY A 131 -4.26 -21.27 0.46
CA GLY A 131 -3.92 -20.58 1.71
C GLY A 131 -3.26 -19.23 1.44
N TRP A 132 -2.32 -19.18 0.50
CA TRP A 132 -1.72 -17.92 0.03
C TRP A 132 -2.77 -16.98 -0.59
N VAL A 133 -3.65 -17.49 -1.45
CA VAL A 133 -4.68 -16.68 -2.11
C VAL A 133 -5.65 -16.07 -1.09
N ALA A 134 -6.18 -16.88 -0.17
CA ALA A 134 -7.10 -16.39 0.86
C ALA A 134 -6.44 -15.35 1.78
N ALA A 135 -5.22 -15.63 2.24
CA ALA A 135 -4.47 -14.70 3.09
C ALA A 135 -4.09 -13.40 2.35
N SER A 136 -3.73 -13.49 1.07
CA SER A 136 -3.44 -12.32 0.23
C SER A 136 -4.67 -11.46 0.01
N ILE A 137 -5.84 -12.05 -0.24
CA ILE A 137 -7.10 -11.31 -0.38
C ILE A 137 -7.42 -10.56 0.92
N ALA A 138 -7.30 -11.24 2.07
CA ALA A 138 -7.52 -10.62 3.38
C ALA A 138 -6.54 -9.47 3.63
N MET A 139 -5.26 -9.65 3.32
CA MET A 139 -4.23 -8.62 3.47
C MET A 139 -4.51 -7.42 2.56
N HIS A 140 -4.89 -7.64 1.30
CA HIS A 140 -5.22 -6.56 0.36
C HIS A 140 -6.49 -5.80 0.77
N ALA A 141 -7.51 -6.50 1.28
CA ALA A 141 -8.69 -5.84 1.85
C ALA A 141 -8.31 -4.94 3.04
N LEU A 142 -7.42 -5.41 3.92
CA LEU A 142 -6.88 -4.61 5.02
C LEU A 142 -6.09 -3.39 4.49
N ILE A 143 -5.22 -3.56 3.49
CA ILE A 143 -4.49 -2.46 2.87
C ILE A 143 -5.45 -1.41 2.30
N GLY A 144 -6.50 -1.84 1.62
CA GLY A 144 -7.52 -0.94 1.09
C GLY A 144 -8.27 -0.16 2.18
N VAL A 145 -8.56 -0.80 3.31
CA VAL A 145 -9.12 -0.14 4.51
C VAL A 145 -8.14 0.87 5.11
N LEU A 146 -6.85 0.53 5.20
CA LEU A 146 -5.82 1.45 5.66
C LEU A 146 -5.68 2.65 4.73
N CYS A 147 -5.71 2.42 3.40
CA CYS A 147 -5.73 3.49 2.40
C CYS A 147 -6.89 4.45 2.68
N ALA A 148 -8.10 3.94 2.87
CA ALA A 148 -9.27 4.76 3.18
C ALA A 148 -9.10 5.57 4.47
N ARG A 149 -8.62 4.94 5.55
CA ARG A 149 -8.40 5.59 6.85
C ARG A 149 -7.39 6.73 6.77
N TYR A 150 -6.22 6.48 6.17
CA TYR A 150 -5.15 7.47 6.11
C TYR A 150 -5.37 8.54 5.04
N ALA A 151 -6.14 8.22 3.98
CA ALA A 151 -6.51 9.19 2.94
C ALA A 151 -7.63 10.16 3.37
N LEU A 152 -8.55 9.74 4.25
CA LEU A 152 -9.78 10.48 4.55
C LEU A 152 -9.90 11.04 5.97
N ALA A 153 -8.97 10.74 6.89
CA ALA A 153 -9.05 11.22 8.26
C ALA A 153 -9.21 12.77 8.32
N PRO A 154 -10.16 13.32 9.09
CA PRO A 154 -10.32 14.76 9.29
C PRO A 154 -9.05 15.43 9.81
N GLY A 155 -8.88 16.73 9.55
CA GLY A 155 -7.88 17.56 10.24
C GLY A 155 -7.96 17.36 11.76
N ALA A 156 -6.86 17.57 12.47
CA ALA A 156 -6.84 17.42 13.93
C ALA A 156 -7.98 18.23 14.58
N PRO A 157 -8.55 17.80 15.74
CA PRO A 157 -9.75 18.37 16.38
C PRO A 157 -9.80 19.89 16.69
N GLY A 158 -8.80 20.68 16.28
CA GLY A 158 -8.73 22.13 16.52
C GLY A 158 -9.56 22.98 15.55
N ASP A 159 -10.13 22.40 14.50
CA ASP A 159 -10.94 23.07 13.48
C ASP A 159 -12.46 23.07 13.77
N ALA A 160 -12.94 22.21 14.66
CA ALA A 160 -14.34 22.20 15.10
C ALA A 160 -14.66 23.28 16.16
N GLY A 161 -13.65 23.82 16.85
CA GLY A 161 -13.83 24.77 17.96
C GLY A 161 -13.95 26.25 17.57
N LEU A 162 -13.59 26.63 16.34
CA LEU A 162 -13.55 28.04 15.92
C LEU A 162 -14.83 28.49 15.18
N ALA A 163 -15.74 27.57 14.84
CA ALA A 163 -17.00 27.88 14.15
C ALA A 163 -18.18 28.16 15.11
N HIS A 164 -17.99 28.06 16.42
CA HIS A 164 -19.04 28.30 17.43
C HIS A 164 -18.79 29.53 18.32
N GLY A 165 -17.78 30.35 18.02
CA GLY A 165 -17.35 31.47 18.86
C GLY A 165 -17.53 32.86 18.26
N ARG A 166 -18.47 33.05 17.32
CA ARG A 166 -18.85 34.39 16.81
C ARG A 166 -20.35 34.42 16.50
N ALA A 167 -21.14 34.56 17.56
CA ALA A 167 -22.45 35.20 17.53
C ALA A 167 -22.38 36.41 18.47
#